data_AF-A0A941A9B7-F1
#
_entry.id   AF-A0A941A9B7-F1
#
_cell.length_a   1.000
_cell.length_b   1.000
_cell.length_c   1.000
_cell.angle_alpha   90.00
_cell.angle_beta   90.00
_cell.angle_gamma   90.00
#
_symmetry.space_group_name_H-M   'P 1'
#
loop_
_entity.id
_entity.type
_entity.pdbx_description
1 polymer ?
#
loop_
_entity_poly.entity_id
_entity_poly.type
_entity_poly.pdbx_seq_one_letter_code
_entity_poly.pdbx_strand_id
1 'polypeptide(L)'
;MRAEGRDWKAIERRLVVLIALHSAGVGAILAFFPGFACRLAGWGEVVPDFFPRQGGVFHFAVAFGYLYEQFRHRGVALLLFTKALATFFLLAVSAMADVPWAVPFSGVMDALMGAAAYLVHRRAGRPTAAG
;
A
#
# COMPACT_ATOMS: atom_id res chain seq x y z
N MET A 1 -20.27 18.26 26.91
CA MET A 1 -19.85 17.87 25.54
C MET A 1 -19.43 16.41 25.57
N ARG A 2 -20.23 15.50 25.00
CA ARG A 2 -19.82 14.10 24.82
C ARG A 2 -18.70 14.10 23.79
N ALA A 3 -17.54 13.56 24.12
CA ALA A 3 -16.53 13.25 23.12
C ALA A 3 -17.20 12.31 22.11
N GLU A 4 -17.42 12.77 20.88
CA GLU A 4 -17.88 11.91 19.80
C GLU A 4 -16.87 10.78 19.67
N GLY A 5 -17.26 9.58 20.11
CA GLY A 5 -16.44 8.39 20.00
C GLY A 5 -16.12 8.17 18.53
N ARG A 6 -14.85 8.35 18.16
CA ARG A 6 -14.40 8.19 16.79
C ARG A 6 -14.71 6.77 16.31
N ASP A 7 -15.49 6.62 15.24
CA ASP A 7 -15.81 5.31 14.66
C ASP A 7 -14.57 4.73 13.97
N TRP A 8 -13.76 4.02 14.76
CA TRP A 8 -12.50 3.43 14.31
C TRP A 8 -12.71 2.34 13.25
N LYS A 9 -13.85 1.64 13.24
CA LYS A 9 -14.15 0.62 12.23
C LYS A 9 -14.44 1.28 10.88
N ALA A 10 -15.19 2.38 10.85
CA ALA A 10 -15.38 3.13 9.61
C ALA A 10 -14.08 3.75 9.11
N ILE A 11 -13.23 4.27 10.00
CA ILE A 11 -11.91 4.81 9.64
C ILE A 11 -11.01 3.73 9.06
N GLU A 12 -10.94 2.56 9.68
CA GLU A 12 -10.17 1.42 9.18
C GLU A 12 -10.60 1.04 7.76
N ARG A 13 -11.91 0.87 7.55
CA ARG A 13 -12.46 0.56 6.23
C ARG A 13 -12.09 1.62 5.20
N ARG A 14 -12.25 2.91 5.53
CA ARG A 14 -11.89 4.01 4.62
C ARG A 14 -10.39 4.02 4.32
N LEU A 15 -9.55 3.80 5.32
CA LEU A 15 -8.10 3.76 5.15
C LEU A 15 -7.68 2.60 4.23
N VAL A 16 -8.22 1.40 4.45
CA VAL A 16 -7.94 0.25 3.58
C VAL A 16 -8.38 0.52 2.14
N VAL A 17 -9.57 1.11 1.94
CA VAL A 17 -10.04 1.51 0.61
C VAL A 17 -9.09 2.51 -0.05
N LEU A 18 -8.63 3.53 0.68
CA LEU A 18 -7.68 4.52 0.16
C LEU A 18 -6.34 3.88 -0.23
N ILE A 19 -5.82 2.97 0.59
CA ILE A 19 -4.57 2.24 0.30
C ILE A 19 -4.76 1.33 -0.93
N ALA A 20 -5.89 0.64 -1.03
CA ALA A 20 -6.20 -0.20 -2.18
C ALA A 20 -6.35 0.63 -3.47
N LEU A 21 -7.02 1.78 -3.42
CA LEU A 21 -7.14 2.70 -4.56
C LEU A 21 -5.78 3.25 -4.98
N HIS A 22 -4.93 3.61 -4.03
CA HIS A 22 -3.55 4.01 -4.32
C HIS A 22 -2.78 2.89 -5.02
N SER A 23 -2.81 1.67 -4.48
CA SER A 23 -2.17 0.51 -5.11
C SER A 23 -2.72 0.22 -6.50
N ALA A 24 -4.03 0.30 -6.71
CA ALA A 24 -4.64 0.15 -8.03
C ALA A 24 -4.25 1.28 -9.00
N GLY A 25 -4.10 2.52 -8.52
CA GLY A 25 -3.63 3.66 -9.31
C GLY A 25 -2.19 3.49 -9.79
N VAL A 26 -1.29 3.08 -8.90
CA VAL A 26 0.09 2.69 -9.27
C VAL A 26 0.07 1.53 -10.26
N GLY A 27 -0.79 0.53 -10.01
CA GLY A 27 -0.98 -0.62 -10.87
C GLY A 27 -1.41 -0.25 -12.30
N ALA A 28 -2.39 0.65 -12.42
CA ALA A 28 -2.88 1.14 -13.70
C ALA A 28 -1.79 1.91 -14.47
N ILE A 29 -1.06 2.79 -13.79
CA ILE A 29 0.02 3.57 -14.42
C ILE A 29 1.12 2.64 -14.93
N LEU A 30 1.54 1.64 -14.15
CA LEU A 30 2.55 0.66 -14.56
C LEU A 30 2.05 -0.27 -15.68
N ALA A 31 0.81 -0.76 -15.61
CA ALA A 31 0.24 -1.70 -16.57
C ALA A 31 -0.02 -1.07 -17.94
N PHE A 32 -0.50 0.18 -17.97
CA PHE A 32 -0.94 0.83 -19.21
C PHE A 32 0.04 1.90 -19.71
N PHE A 33 0.82 2.52 -18.83
CA PHE A 33 1.72 3.63 -19.15
C PHE A 33 3.14 3.42 -18.58
N PRO A 34 3.80 2.26 -18.79
CA PRO A 34 5.07 1.92 -18.14
C PRO A 34 6.19 2.91 -18.45
N GLY A 35 6.31 3.38 -19.70
CA GLY A 35 7.33 4.37 -20.07
C GLY A 35 7.17 5.71 -19.33
N PHE A 36 5.94 6.17 -19.11
CA PHE A 36 5.67 7.35 -18.28
C PHE A 36 6.03 7.09 -16.82
N ALA A 37 5.61 5.94 -16.29
CA ALA A 37 5.89 5.54 -14.91
C ALA A 37 7.40 5.48 -14.62
N CYS A 38 8.17 4.84 -15.50
CA CYS A 38 9.61 4.71 -15.39
C CYS A 38 10.31 6.07 -15.40
N ARG A 39 9.97 6.95 -16.36
CA ARG A 39 10.54 8.31 -16.42
C ARG A 39 10.22 9.14 -15.19
N LEU A 40 8.96 9.11 -14.74
CA LEU A 40 8.56 9.80 -13.51
C LEU A 40 9.33 9.29 -12.29
N ALA A 41 9.57 7.98 -12.23
CA ALA A 41 10.33 7.33 -11.18
C ALA A 41 11.85 7.59 -11.25
N GLY A 42 12.34 8.29 -12.28
CA GLY A 42 13.76 8.60 -12.48
C GLY A 42 14.53 7.54 -13.25
N TRP A 43 13.85 6.56 -13.86
CA TRP A 43 14.45 5.63 -14.81
C TRP A 43 14.49 6.23 -16.23
N GLY A 44 15.43 5.75 -17.04
CA GLY A 44 15.47 6.04 -18.47
C GLY A 44 14.40 5.28 -19.26
N GLU A 45 14.67 5.05 -20.54
CA GLU A 45 13.83 4.18 -21.37
C GLU A 45 13.97 2.73 -20.91
N VAL A 46 12.84 2.08 -20.60
CA VAL A 46 12.81 0.68 -20.13
C VAL A 46 12.21 -0.18 -21.22
N VAL A 47 13.08 -0.93 -21.91
CA VAL A 47 12.71 -1.91 -22.93
C VAL A 47 13.46 -3.22 -22.62
N PRO A 48 12.76 -4.38 -22.51
CA PRO A 48 11.31 -4.56 -22.66
C PRO A 48 10.51 -4.06 -21.44
N ASP A 49 9.26 -3.64 -21.68
CA ASP A 49 8.36 -3.09 -20.64
C ASP A 49 7.50 -4.16 -19.93
N PHE A 50 7.78 -5.45 -20.18
CA PHE A 50 7.04 -6.58 -19.62
C PHE A 50 6.97 -6.56 -18.08
N PHE A 51 8.12 -6.37 -17.39
CA PHE A 51 8.16 -6.39 -15.93
C PHE A 51 7.43 -5.20 -15.28
N PRO A 52 7.59 -3.95 -15.75
CA PRO A 52 6.72 -2.86 -15.31
C PRO A 52 5.23 -3.20 -15.45
N ARG A 53 4.81 -3.74 -16.60
CA ARG A 53 3.40 -4.11 -16.81
C ARG A 53 2.95 -5.22 -15.87
N GLN A 54 3.78 -6.24 -15.68
CA GLN A 54 3.53 -7.34 -14.76
C GLN A 54 3.41 -6.85 -13.31
N GLY A 55 4.30 -5.95 -12.89
CA GLY A 55 4.23 -5.28 -11.59
C GLY A 55 2.91 -4.53 -11.42
N GLY A 56 2.42 -3.89 -12.49
CA GLY A 56 1.11 -3.27 -12.53
C GLY A 56 -0.04 -4.25 -12.26
N VAL A 57 0.00 -5.44 -12.87
CA VAL A 57 -0.99 -6.52 -12.62
C VAL A 57 -0.94 -7.01 -11.17
N PHE A 58 0.27 -7.18 -10.60
CA PHE A 58 0.39 -7.58 -9.19
C PHE A 58 -0.15 -6.52 -8.23
N HIS A 59 -0.01 -5.24 -8.55
CA HIS A 59 -0.64 -4.17 -7.79
C HIS A 59 -2.17 -4.25 -7.75
N PHE A 60 -2.82 -4.65 -8.86
CA PHE A 60 -4.26 -4.93 -8.86
C PHE A 60 -4.61 -6.14 -7.99
N ALA A 61 -3.84 -7.22 -8.08
CA ALA A 61 -4.07 -8.42 -7.29
C ALA A 61 -4.02 -8.13 -5.78
N VAL A 62 -3.01 -7.39 -5.31
CA VAL A 62 -2.91 -7.03 -3.88
C VAL A 62 -3.97 -6.02 -3.48
N ALA A 63 -4.31 -5.04 -4.33
CA ALA A 63 -5.40 -4.09 -4.04
C ALA A 63 -6.74 -4.82 -3.85
N PHE A 64 -7.07 -5.76 -4.73
CA PHE A 64 -8.24 -6.61 -4.58
C PHE A 64 -8.17 -7.46 -3.31
N GLY A 65 -7.01 -8.06 -3.03
CA GLY A 65 -6.77 -8.83 -1.81
C GLY A 65 -7.05 -8.04 -0.54
N TYR A 66 -6.62 -6.77 -0.45
CA TYR A 66 -6.88 -5.91 0.71
C TYR A 66 -8.37 -5.65 0.89
N LEU A 67 -9.08 -5.34 -0.20
CA LEU A 67 -10.52 -5.11 -0.16
C LEU A 67 -11.26 -6.39 0.24
N TYR A 68 -10.91 -7.52 -0.39
CA TYR A 68 -11.50 -8.81 -0.10
C TYR A 68 -11.34 -9.19 1.37
N GLU A 69 -10.12 -9.13 1.91
CA GLU A 69 -9.85 -9.39 3.32
C GLU A 69 -10.68 -8.47 4.22
N GLN A 70 -10.68 -7.17 3.94
CA GLN A 70 -11.33 -6.21 4.81
C GLN A 70 -12.86 -6.29 4.77
N PHE A 71 -13.46 -6.56 3.62
CA PHE A 71 -14.91 -6.70 3.50
C PHE A 71 -15.41 -8.06 3.98
N ARG A 72 -14.63 -9.14 3.79
CA ARG A 72 -15.06 -10.50 4.14
C ARG A 72 -14.67 -10.94 5.54
N HIS A 73 -13.51 -10.51 6.03
CA HIS A 73 -12.90 -10.99 7.27
C HIS A 73 -12.64 -9.87 8.29
N ARG A 74 -12.85 -8.58 7.93
CA ARG A 74 -12.55 -7.42 8.79
C ARG A 74 -11.08 -7.40 9.26
N GLY A 75 -10.19 -7.95 8.43
CA GLY A 75 -8.76 -8.08 8.69
C GLY A 75 -7.93 -7.13 7.84
N VAL A 76 -6.68 -6.96 8.25
CA VAL A 76 -5.66 -6.17 7.54
C VAL A 76 -4.34 -6.93 7.40
N ALA A 77 -4.32 -8.24 7.67
CA ALA A 77 -3.10 -9.03 7.74
C ALA A 77 -2.39 -9.09 6.38
N LEU A 78 -3.14 -9.24 5.27
CA LEU A 78 -2.56 -9.24 3.93
C LEU A 78 -1.95 -7.87 3.62
N LEU A 79 -2.64 -6.77 3.94
CA LEU A 79 -2.13 -5.41 3.76
C LEU A 79 -0.84 -5.19 4.56
N LEU A 80 -0.82 -5.61 5.84
CA LEU A 80 0.38 -5.47 6.66
C LEU A 80 1.54 -6.31 6.12
N PHE A 81 1.27 -7.54 5.72
CA PHE A 81 2.28 -8.42 5.16
C PHE A 81 2.90 -7.85 3.88
N THR A 82 2.06 -7.42 2.93
CA THR A 82 2.56 -6.86 1.66
C THR A 82 3.30 -5.55 1.87
N LYS A 83 2.82 -4.65 2.74
CA LYS A 83 3.50 -3.38 3.05
C LYS A 83 4.84 -3.62 3.74
N ALA A 84 4.92 -4.58 4.66
CA ALA A 84 6.17 -4.96 5.29
C ALA A 84 7.17 -5.53 4.28
N LEU A 85 6.72 -6.44 3.40
CA LEU A 85 7.57 -7.03 2.37
C LEU A 85 8.08 -5.98 1.38
N ALA A 86 7.20 -5.10 0.89
CA ALA A 86 7.55 -4.02 -0.02
C ALA A 86 8.53 -3.03 0.62
N THR A 87 8.25 -2.61 1.86
CA THR A 87 9.17 -1.75 2.64
C THR A 87 10.55 -2.37 2.73
N PHE A 88 10.62 -3.63 3.20
CA PHE A 88 11.89 -4.32 3.39
C PHE A 88 12.65 -4.46 2.07
N PHE A 89 11.98 -4.93 1.02
CA PHE A 89 12.59 -5.11 -0.29
C PHE A 89 13.13 -3.80 -0.88
N LEU A 90 12.31 -2.75 -0.90
CA LEU A 90 12.67 -1.46 -1.52
C LEU A 90 13.80 -0.77 -0.77
N LEU A 91 13.78 -0.78 0.56
CA LEU A 91 14.84 -0.18 1.36
C LEU A 91 16.14 -1.01 1.31
N ALA A 92 16.05 -2.34 1.31
CA ALA A 92 17.22 -3.20 1.16
C ALA A 92 17.90 -2.99 -0.20
N VAL A 93 17.13 -2.98 -1.29
CA VAL A 93 17.66 -2.67 -2.64
C VAL A 93 18.29 -1.29 -2.68
N SER A 94 17.66 -0.29 -2.06
CA SER A 94 18.21 1.08 -2.02
C SER A 94 19.52 1.18 -1.23
N ALA A 95 19.78 0.27 -0.29
CA ALA A 95 21.03 0.21 0.46
C ALA A 95 22.13 -0.57 -0.28
N MET A 96 21.77 -1.43 -1.24
CA MET A 96 22.68 -2.35 -1.92
C MET A 96 23.04 -1.93 -3.34
N ALA A 97 22.21 -1.09 -3.97
CA ALA A 97 22.37 -0.70 -5.36
C ALA A 97 22.05 0.80 -5.56
N ASP A 98 22.66 1.38 -6.59
CA ASP A 98 22.29 2.72 -7.04
C ASP A 98 20.94 2.63 -7.77
N VAL A 99 19.91 3.19 -7.14
CA VAL A 99 18.53 3.15 -7.64
C VAL A 99 17.94 4.56 -7.67
N PRO A 100 16.99 4.81 -8.58
CA PRO A 100 16.33 6.10 -8.62
C PRO A 100 15.58 6.43 -7.33
N TRP A 101 15.45 7.73 -7.07
CA TRP A 101 14.82 8.29 -5.85
C TRP A 101 13.45 7.67 -5.51
N ALA A 102 12.70 7.25 -6.52
CA ALA A 102 11.35 6.72 -6.33
C ALA A 102 11.34 5.37 -5.59
N VAL A 103 12.42 4.60 -5.65
CA VAL A 103 12.54 3.30 -4.98
C VAL A 103 12.56 3.46 -3.44
N PRO A 104 13.52 4.20 -2.82
CA PRO A 104 13.52 4.39 -1.39
C PRO A 104 12.30 5.20 -0.91
N PHE A 105 11.85 6.18 -1.70
CA PHE A 105 10.63 6.94 -1.38
C PHE A 105 9.41 6.02 -1.26
N SER A 106 9.22 5.11 -2.22
CA SER A 106 8.12 4.15 -2.18
C SER A 106 8.20 3.23 -0.97
N GLY A 107 9.40 2.78 -0.61
CA GLY A 107 9.62 1.97 0.60
C GLY A 107 9.20 2.67 1.89
N VAL A 108 9.54 3.96 2.04
CA VAL A 108 9.10 4.77 3.19
C VAL A 108 7.58 4.95 3.19
N MET A 109 6.98 5.23 2.03
CA MET A 109 5.53 5.41 1.92
C MET A 109 4.77 4.11 2.25
N ASP A 110 5.29 2.95 1.85
CA ASP A 110 4.72 1.66 2.22
C ASP A 110 4.79 1.38 3.72
N ALA A 111 5.91 1.72 4.38
CA ALA A 111 6.04 1.64 5.83
C ALA A 111 5.00 2.52 6.53
N LEU A 112 4.82 3.77 6.08
CA LEU A 112 3.84 4.70 6.65
C LEU A 112 2.40 4.19 6.49
N MET A 113 2.06 3.67 5.31
CA MET A 113 0.74 3.06 5.06
C MET A 113 0.50 1.83 5.95
N GLY A 114 1.50 0.95 6.07
CA GLY A 114 1.43 -0.23 6.94
C GLY A 114 1.27 0.14 8.42
N ALA A 115 2.07 1.09 8.90
CA ALA A 115 1.99 1.59 10.27
C ALA A 115 0.63 2.25 10.57
N ALA A 116 0.12 3.07 9.65
CA ALA A 116 -1.20 3.68 9.77
C ALA A 116 -2.30 2.61 9.87
N ALA A 117 -2.28 1.61 9.00
CA ALA A 117 -3.26 0.51 9.01
C ALA A 117 -3.19 -0.28 10.33
N TYR A 118 -1.98 -0.62 10.80
CA TYR A 118 -1.79 -1.32 12.07
C TYR A 118 -2.33 -0.52 13.27
N LEU A 119 -1.98 0.76 13.36
CA LEU A 119 -2.42 1.62 14.47
C LEU A 119 -3.94 1.81 14.48
N VAL A 120 -4.56 1.95 13.31
CA VAL A 120 -6.02 2.05 13.18
C VAL A 120 -6.68 0.73 13.56
N HIS A 121 -6.16 -0.40 13.08
CA HIS A 121 -6.69 -1.73 13.40
C HIS A 121 -6.66 -2.03 14.90
N ARG A 122 -5.55 -1.70 15.56
CA ARG A 122 -5.45 -1.82 17.02
C ARG A 122 -6.47 -0.98 17.78
N ARG A 123 -6.85 0.18 17.24
CA ARG A 123 -7.88 1.02 17.86
C ARG A 123 -9.29 0.52 17.57
N ALA A 124 -9.53 -0.05 16.38
CA ALA A 124 -10.81 -0.65 16.00
C ALA A 124 -11.14 -1.94 16.77
N GLY A 125 -10.12 -2.71 17.15
CA GLY A 125 -10.24 -3.95 17.92
C GLY A 125 -10.30 -3.77 19.44
N ARG A 126 -10.09 -2.56 19.97
CA ARG A 126 -10.21 -2.32 21.42
C ARG A 126 -11.68 -2.39 21.85
N PRO A 127 -12.03 -3.17 22.89
CA PRO A 127 -13.34 -3.08 23.51
C PRO A 127 -13.58 -1.62 23.93
N THR A 128 -14.71 -1.04 23.52
CA THR A 128 -15.13 0.24 24.07
C THR A 128 -15.32 0.00 25.56
N ALA A 129 -14.48 0.61 26.41
CA ALA A 129 -14.62 0.48 27.84
C ALA A 129 -16.07 0.84 28.21
N ALA A 130 -16.82 -0.14 28.72
CA ALA A 130 -18.13 0.10 29.30
C ALA A 130 -17.90 1.04 30.48
N GLY A 131 -18.41 2.26 30.36
CA GLY A 131 -18.56 3.19 31.48
C GLY A 131 -19.84 2.90 32.23
#